data_AF-A0A7W0CBF0-F1
#
_entry.id   AF-A0A7W0CBF0-F1
#
_cell.length_a   1.000
_cell.length_b   1.000
_cell.length_c   1.000
_cell.angle_alpha   90.00
_cell.angle_beta   90.00
_cell.angle_gamma   90.00
#
_symmetry.space_group_name_H-M   'P 1'
#
loop_
_entity.id
_entity.type
_entity.pdbx_description
1 polymer ?
#
loop_
_entity_poly.entity_id
_entity_poly.type
_entity_poly.pdbx_seq_one_letter_code
_entity_poly.pdbx_strand_id
1 'polypeptide(L)'
;MTFMHHKAGPESDRAPDPLPDPAPAAALDRELDQAAACFRDLLAQYSRIRKAVAGGASGACLRECISQMRGIDARAAGCGEKILAAAEHAGISLKDYPGYAAWRDLADQVLAENRRIKAYLKAAMAVAKDELDRMRTGKQALGGYHSKGSARGQNAGARINCGA
;
A
#
# COMPACT_ATOMS: atom_id res chain seq x y z
N MET A 1 50.63 -0.46 70.59
CA MET A 1 50.32 -0.61 69.14
C MET A 1 49.06 -1.45 69.05
N THR A 2 47.93 -0.80 68.77
CA THR A 2 46.58 -1.38 68.92
C THR A 2 46.14 -1.94 67.58
N PHE A 3 45.86 -3.25 67.52
CA PHE A 3 45.27 -3.90 66.35
C PHE A 3 43.81 -3.45 66.20
N MET A 4 43.47 -2.82 65.07
CA MET A 4 42.07 -2.57 64.70
C MET A 4 41.53 -3.77 63.94
N HIS A 5 40.52 -4.43 64.51
CA HIS A 5 39.69 -5.41 63.83
C HIS A 5 38.76 -4.68 62.85
N HIS A 6 38.99 -4.83 61.55
CA HIS A 6 37.96 -4.60 60.55
C HIS A 6 36.92 -5.72 60.68
N LYS A 7 35.75 -5.38 61.24
CA LYS A 7 34.55 -6.19 61.10
C LYS A 7 34.14 -6.17 59.62
N ALA A 8 34.22 -7.32 58.97
CA ALA A 8 33.47 -7.58 57.75
C ALA A 8 31.98 -7.36 58.07
N GLY A 9 31.34 -6.42 57.37
CA GLY A 9 29.89 -6.31 57.38
C GLY A 9 29.28 -7.56 56.75
N PRO A 10 28.03 -7.93 57.09
CA PRO A 10 27.34 -9.02 56.42
C PRO A 10 27.14 -8.64 54.96
N GLU A 11 27.82 -9.34 54.05
CA GLU A 11 27.48 -9.32 52.64
C GLU A 11 26.02 -9.78 52.53
N SER A 12 25.19 -8.88 52.05
CA SER A 12 23.77 -9.09 51.82
C SER A 12 23.57 -10.33 50.96
N ASP A 13 22.94 -11.37 51.52
CA ASP A 13 22.28 -12.49 50.82
C ASP A 13 21.14 -11.96 49.94
N ARG A 14 21.45 -11.09 48.97
CA ARG A 14 20.49 -10.70 47.94
C ARG A 14 20.43 -11.88 46.99
N ALA A 15 19.39 -12.69 47.14
CA ALA A 15 19.06 -13.71 46.15
C ALA A 15 19.18 -13.08 44.75
N PRO A 16 19.82 -13.76 43.77
CA PRO A 16 19.88 -13.26 42.41
C PRO A 16 18.45 -12.94 41.97
N ASP A 17 18.26 -11.76 41.37
CA ASP A 17 16.94 -11.36 40.88
C ASP A 17 16.37 -12.52 40.03
N PRO A 18 15.10 -12.90 40.24
CA PRO A 18 14.50 -13.99 39.49
C PRO A 18 14.62 -13.68 38.00
N LEU A 19 15.17 -14.64 37.24
CA LEU A 19 15.25 -14.54 35.79
C LEU A 19 13.85 -14.21 35.23
N PRO A 20 13.73 -13.25 34.31
CA PRO A 20 12.44 -12.90 33.73
C PRO A 20 11.82 -14.15 33.09
N ASP A 21 10.51 -14.34 33.32
CA ASP A 21 9.75 -15.44 32.75
C ASP A 21 9.91 -15.43 31.21
N PRO A 22 10.40 -16.52 30.58
CA PRO A 22 10.58 -16.57 29.13
C PRO A 22 9.27 -16.68 28.36
N ALA A 23 8.14 -17.01 29.01
CA ALA A 23 6.83 -17.17 28.37
C ALA A 23 6.36 -15.94 27.56
N PRO A 24 6.42 -14.69 28.07
CA PRO A 24 6.06 -13.49 27.31
C PRO A 24 6.94 -13.23 26.08
N ALA A 25 8.25 -13.48 26.17
CA ALA A 25 9.15 -13.32 25.03
C ALA A 25 8.84 -14.36 23.93
N ALA A 26 8.65 -15.62 24.31
CA ALA A 26 8.28 -16.68 23.36
C ALA A 26 6.88 -16.49 22.72
N ALA A 27 6.00 -15.70 23.34
CA ALA A 27 4.73 -15.30 22.74
C ALA A 27 4.93 -14.20 21.69
N LEU A 28 5.78 -13.20 21.99
CA LEU A 28 6.12 -12.13 21.05
C LEU A 28 6.84 -12.68 19.80
N ASP A 29 7.77 -13.62 19.95
CA ASP A 29 8.42 -14.31 18.83
C ASP A 29 7.39 -14.96 17.88
N ARG A 30 6.42 -15.68 18.45
CA ARG A 30 5.35 -16.33 17.68
C ARG A 30 4.48 -15.32 16.91
N GLU A 31 4.16 -14.19 17.54
CA GLU A 31 3.38 -13.13 16.88
C GLU A 31 4.17 -12.43 15.78
N LEU A 32 5.47 -12.20 15.97
CA LEU A 32 6.35 -11.66 14.92
C LEU A 32 6.45 -12.59 13.72
N ASP A 33 6.59 -13.90 13.94
CA ASP A 33 6.62 -14.90 12.87
C ASP A 33 5.29 -14.96 12.10
N GLN A 34 4.17 -14.97 12.81
CA GLN A 34 2.84 -14.95 12.21
C GLN A 34 2.60 -13.67 11.40
N ALA A 35 3.01 -12.53 11.94
CA ALA A 35 2.90 -11.26 11.23
C ALA A 35 3.82 -11.19 10.00
N ALA A 36 5.05 -11.71 10.10
CA ALA A 36 5.95 -11.79 8.95
C ALA A 36 5.37 -12.68 7.84
N ALA A 37 4.75 -13.82 8.19
CA ALA A 37 4.02 -14.66 7.24
C ALA A 37 2.82 -13.91 6.63
N CYS A 38 2.03 -13.21 7.45
CA CYS A 38 0.94 -12.34 7.01
C CYS A 38 1.43 -11.31 5.97
N PHE A 39 2.49 -10.56 6.26
CA PHE A 39 3.01 -9.55 5.33
C PHE A 39 3.56 -10.16 4.04
N ARG A 40 4.20 -11.33 4.08
CA ARG A 40 4.63 -12.06 2.88
C ARG A 40 3.43 -12.43 1.99
N ASP A 41 2.35 -12.91 2.59
CA ASP A 41 1.10 -13.22 1.86
C ASP A 41 0.46 -11.97 1.24
N LEU A 42 0.49 -10.85 1.96
CA LEU A 42 -0.03 -9.57 1.44
C LEU A 42 0.82 -9.06 0.27
N LEU A 43 2.15 -9.19 0.33
CA LEU A 43 3.03 -8.88 -0.80
C LEU A 43 2.73 -9.74 -2.03
N ALA A 44 2.49 -11.04 -1.84
CA ALA A 44 2.11 -11.92 -2.93
C ALA A 44 0.77 -11.54 -3.57
N GLN A 45 -0.20 -11.07 -2.76
CA GLN A 45 -1.48 -10.55 -3.26
C GLN A 45 -1.28 -9.23 -4.02
N TYR A 46 -0.53 -8.28 -3.47
CA TYR A 46 -0.23 -7.03 -4.17
C TYR A 46 0.52 -7.25 -5.49
N SER A 47 1.45 -8.21 -5.54
CA SER A 47 2.14 -8.56 -6.79
C SER A 47 1.18 -9.02 -7.88
N ARG A 48 0.15 -9.81 -7.53
CA ARG A 48 -0.91 -10.23 -8.47
C ARG A 48 -1.76 -9.05 -8.92
N ILE A 49 -2.18 -8.19 -8.00
CA ILE A 49 -2.94 -6.97 -8.31
C ILE A 49 -2.14 -6.06 -9.24
N ARG A 50 -0.86 -5.84 -8.94
CA ARG A 50 0.03 -5.01 -9.76
C ARG A 50 0.13 -5.55 -11.18
N LYS A 51 0.30 -6.86 -11.36
CA LYS A 51 0.32 -7.48 -12.70
C LYS A 51 -1.00 -7.27 -13.44
N ALA A 52 -2.13 -7.42 -12.77
CA ALA A 52 -3.45 -7.17 -13.38
C ALA A 52 -3.62 -5.71 -13.80
N VAL A 53 -3.27 -4.76 -12.93
CA VAL A 53 -3.35 -3.32 -13.21
C VAL A 53 -2.40 -2.91 -14.34
N ALA A 54 -1.14 -3.36 -14.29
CA ALA A 54 -0.15 -3.06 -15.33
C ALA A 54 -0.47 -3.72 -16.68
N GLY A 55 -1.14 -4.87 -16.66
CA GLY A 55 -1.58 -5.59 -17.87
C GLY A 55 -2.83 -5.03 -18.55
N GLY A 56 -3.38 -3.90 -18.08
CA GLY A 56 -4.56 -3.28 -18.70
C GLY A 56 -5.87 -4.01 -18.38
N ALA A 57 -6.03 -4.48 -17.14
CA ALA A 57 -7.28 -5.10 -16.68
C ALA A 57 -8.52 -4.27 -16.99
N SER A 58 -9.64 -4.96 -17.29
CA SER A 58 -10.93 -4.33 -17.53
C SER A 58 -11.44 -3.54 -16.32
N GLY A 59 -12.35 -2.58 -16.52
CA GLY A 59 -12.90 -1.78 -15.44
C GLY A 59 -13.57 -2.59 -14.32
N ALA A 60 -14.18 -3.75 -14.64
CA ALA A 60 -14.73 -4.66 -13.63
C ALA A 60 -13.63 -5.33 -12.80
N CYS A 61 -12.56 -5.80 -13.46
CA CYS A 61 -11.40 -6.39 -12.80
C CYS A 61 -10.65 -5.36 -11.93
N LEU A 62 -10.55 -4.11 -12.36
CA LEU A 62 -9.96 -3.03 -11.57
C LEU A 62 -10.76 -2.71 -10.29
N ARG A 63 -12.10 -2.74 -10.35
CA ARG A 63 -12.94 -2.56 -9.15
C ARG A 63 -12.73 -3.68 -8.14
N GLU A 64 -12.64 -4.92 -8.63
CA GLU A 64 -12.34 -6.08 -7.79
C GLU A 64 -10.94 -5.95 -7.16
N CYS A 65 -9.94 -5.57 -7.95
CA CYS A 65 -8.59 -5.28 -7.44
C CYS A 65 -8.60 -4.22 -6.33
N ILE A 66 -9.34 -3.11 -6.51
CA ILE A 66 -9.45 -2.05 -5.49
C ILE A 66 -10.13 -2.58 -4.22
N SER A 67 -11.16 -3.41 -4.35
CA SER A 67 -11.81 -4.07 -3.21
C SER A 67 -10.82 -4.94 -2.43
N GLN A 68 -10.05 -5.78 -3.14
CA GLN A 68 -9.01 -6.63 -2.55
C GLN A 68 -7.93 -5.79 -1.85
N MET A 69 -7.49 -4.67 -2.44
CA MET A 69 -6.52 -3.77 -1.80
C MET A 69 -7.00 -3.24 -0.45
N ARG A 70 -8.29 -2.89 -0.32
CA ARG A 70 -8.86 -2.45 0.97
C ARG A 70 -8.86 -3.58 2.00
N GLY A 71 -9.19 -4.79 1.58
CA GLY A 71 -9.10 -5.98 2.43
C GLY A 71 -7.66 -6.26 2.88
N ILE A 72 -6.68 -6.04 2.01
CA ILE A 72 -5.25 -6.16 2.35
C ILE A 72 -4.84 -5.10 3.37
N ASP A 73 -5.24 -3.84 3.20
CA ASP A 73 -4.94 -2.75 4.15
C ASP A 73 -5.49 -3.05 5.55
N ALA A 74 -6.72 -3.57 5.64
CA ALA A 74 -7.32 -3.99 6.90
C ALA A 74 -6.58 -5.17 7.57
N ARG A 75 -6.16 -6.16 6.77
CA ARG A 75 -5.35 -7.29 7.28
C ARG A 75 -3.97 -6.84 7.74
N ALA A 76 -3.32 -5.93 7.03
CA ALA A 76 -2.03 -5.36 7.43
C ALA A 76 -2.12 -4.65 8.79
N ALA A 77 -3.18 -3.85 9.00
CA ALA A 77 -3.44 -3.19 10.28
C ALA A 77 -3.63 -4.22 11.41
N GLY A 78 -4.48 -5.22 11.21
CA GLY A 78 -4.72 -6.26 12.21
C GLY A 78 -3.49 -7.10 12.54
N CYS A 79 -2.61 -7.38 11.56
CA CYS A 79 -1.34 -8.07 11.81
C CYS A 79 -0.36 -7.20 12.62
N GLY A 80 -0.36 -5.87 12.44
CA GLY A 80 0.45 -4.95 13.24
C GLY A 80 -0.05 -4.78 14.67
N GLU A 81 -1.37 -4.68 14.86
CA GLU A 81 -1.99 -4.50 16.19
C GLU A 81 -1.69 -5.67 17.14
N LYS A 82 -1.70 -6.91 16.64
CA LYS A 82 -1.37 -8.10 17.46
C LYS A 82 0.04 -8.05 18.04
N ILE A 83 1.02 -7.59 17.26
CA ILE A 83 2.40 -7.46 17.72
C ILE A 83 2.52 -6.36 18.76
N LEU A 84 1.87 -5.22 18.54
CA LEU A 84 1.86 -4.12 19.51
C LEU A 84 1.28 -4.60 20.85
N ALA A 85 0.14 -5.30 20.81
CA ALA A 85 -0.48 -5.86 22.00
C ALA A 85 0.41 -6.92 22.69
N ALA A 86 1.07 -7.79 21.93
CA ALA A 86 1.98 -8.80 22.48
C ALA A 86 3.20 -8.18 23.14
N ALA A 87 3.77 -7.14 22.54
CA ALA A 87 4.92 -6.43 23.10
C ALA A 87 4.54 -5.62 24.35
N GLU A 88 3.37 -4.98 24.34
CA GLU A 88 2.83 -4.28 25.51
C GLU A 88 2.61 -5.25 26.68
N HIS A 89 1.97 -6.40 26.42
CA HIS A 89 1.77 -7.44 27.43
C HIS A 89 3.10 -7.99 27.97
N ALA A 90 4.12 -8.10 27.11
CA ALA A 90 5.44 -8.57 27.51
C ALA A 90 6.28 -7.47 28.22
N GLY A 91 5.85 -6.21 28.20
CA GLY A 91 6.65 -5.09 28.70
C GLY A 91 7.93 -4.86 27.89
N ILE A 92 7.96 -5.27 26.62
CA ILE A 92 9.14 -5.24 25.76
C ILE A 92 9.09 -4.04 24.80
N SER A 93 10.19 -3.29 24.71
CA SER A 93 10.37 -2.29 23.66
C SER A 93 10.52 -2.99 22.31
N LEU A 94 9.50 -2.89 21.46
CA LEU A 94 9.51 -3.47 20.12
C LEU A 94 10.72 -3.04 19.29
N LYS A 95 11.13 -1.78 19.40
CA LYS A 95 12.24 -1.23 18.59
C LYS A 95 13.57 -1.92 18.85
N ASP A 96 13.75 -2.42 20.08
CA ASP A 96 14.99 -3.03 20.54
C ASP A 96 14.90 -4.57 20.50
N TYR A 97 13.76 -5.12 20.10
CA TYR A 97 13.53 -6.57 20.08
C TYR A 97 14.14 -7.22 18.84
N PRO A 98 14.84 -8.37 18.98
CA PRO A 98 15.35 -9.13 17.86
C PRO A 98 14.23 -9.47 16.85
N GLY A 99 14.49 -9.24 15.56
CA GLY A 99 13.51 -9.51 14.50
C GLY A 99 12.54 -8.36 14.20
N TYR A 100 12.45 -7.32 15.04
CA TYR A 100 11.61 -6.15 14.75
C TYR A 100 12.00 -5.44 13.44
N ALA A 101 13.29 -5.26 13.18
CA ALA A 101 13.78 -4.62 11.96
C ALA A 101 13.32 -5.39 10.71
N ALA A 102 13.46 -6.72 10.71
CA ALA A 102 13.04 -7.56 9.59
C ALA A 102 11.51 -7.53 9.38
N TRP A 103 10.74 -7.54 10.46
CA TRP A 103 9.29 -7.36 10.40
C TRP A 103 8.91 -5.98 9.84
N ARG A 104 9.56 -4.92 10.32
CA ARG A 104 9.31 -3.53 9.89
C ARG A 104 9.61 -3.34 8.41
N ASP A 105 10.70 -3.94 7.93
CA ASP A 105 11.08 -3.94 6.52
C ASP A 105 10.00 -4.61 5.64
N LEU A 106 9.40 -5.71 6.09
CA LEU A 106 8.27 -6.35 5.38
C LEU A 106 7.05 -5.43 5.32
N ALA A 107 6.70 -4.78 6.44
CA ALA A 107 5.60 -3.82 6.47
C ALA A 107 5.84 -2.63 5.53
N ASP A 108 7.08 -2.12 5.47
CA ASP A 108 7.44 -1.03 4.55
C ASP A 108 7.40 -1.46 3.08
N GLN A 109 7.78 -2.70 2.76
CA GLN A 109 7.62 -3.24 1.41
C GLN A 109 6.14 -3.30 1.00
N VAL A 110 5.24 -3.67 1.92
CA VAL A 110 3.78 -3.73 1.67
C VAL A 110 3.23 -2.34 1.37
N LEU A 111 3.63 -1.33 2.16
CA LEU A 111 3.28 0.06 1.92
C LEU A 111 3.83 0.58 0.59
N ALA A 112 5.07 0.22 0.25
CA ALA A 112 5.70 0.59 -1.01
C ALA A 112 4.95 -0.01 -2.22
N GLU A 113 4.55 -1.28 -2.16
CA GLU A 113 3.75 -1.91 -3.21
C GLU A 113 2.37 -1.27 -3.36
N ASN A 114 1.69 -0.97 -2.26
CA ASN A 114 0.41 -0.24 -2.29
C ASN A 114 0.56 1.12 -3.00
N ARG A 115 1.62 1.89 -2.68
CA ARG A 115 1.93 3.16 -3.36
C ARG A 115 2.18 2.99 -4.86
N ARG A 116 2.93 1.95 -5.26
CA ARG A 116 3.20 1.64 -6.67
C ARG A 116 1.90 1.37 -7.44
N ILE A 117 1.02 0.54 -6.89
CA ILE A 117 -0.27 0.22 -7.53
C ILE A 117 -1.14 1.47 -7.68
N LYS A 118 -1.23 2.30 -6.63
CA LYS A 118 -1.95 3.58 -6.70
C LYS A 118 -1.40 4.50 -7.79
N ALA A 119 -0.08 4.53 -7.98
CA ALA A 119 0.55 5.31 -9.04
C ALA A 119 0.16 4.78 -10.44
N TYR A 120 0.18 3.46 -10.66
CA TYR A 120 -0.29 2.87 -11.92
C TYR A 120 -1.75 3.19 -12.21
N LEU A 121 -2.63 3.07 -11.21
CA LEU A 121 -4.05 3.41 -11.35
C LEU A 121 -4.25 4.88 -11.71
N LYS A 122 -3.50 5.80 -11.07
CA LYS A 122 -3.56 7.23 -11.37
C LYS A 122 -3.11 7.53 -12.81
N ALA A 123 -2.04 6.88 -13.27
CA ALA A 123 -1.56 7.03 -14.64
C ALA A 123 -2.60 6.51 -15.65
N ALA A 124 -3.20 5.34 -15.40
CA ALA A 124 -4.24 4.78 -16.25
C ALA A 124 -5.48 5.69 -16.34
N MET A 125 -5.90 6.28 -15.21
CA MET A 125 -7.02 7.23 -15.19
C MET A 125 -6.72 8.52 -15.97
N ALA A 126 -5.47 9.02 -15.91
CA ALA A 126 -5.07 10.20 -16.67
C ALA A 126 -5.19 9.94 -18.19
N VAL A 127 -4.66 8.80 -18.67
CA VAL A 127 -4.78 8.41 -20.08
C VAL A 127 -6.24 8.26 -20.51
N ALA A 128 -7.08 7.60 -19.69
CA ALA A 128 -8.50 7.44 -19.99
C ALA A 128 -9.24 8.78 -20.04
N LYS A 129 -8.89 9.72 -19.16
CA LYS A 129 -9.45 11.07 -19.16
C LYS A 129 -9.06 11.84 -20.43
N ASP A 130 -7.78 11.82 -20.79
CA ASP A 130 -7.29 12.50 -22.00
C ASP A 130 -8.00 11.98 -23.25
N GLU A 131 -8.25 10.68 -23.33
CA GLU A 131 -8.96 10.07 -24.46
C GLU A 131 -10.45 10.45 -24.48
N LEU A 132 -11.10 10.53 -23.31
CA LEU A 132 -12.47 11.04 -23.20
C LEU A 132 -12.56 12.51 -23.64
N ASP A 133 -11.60 13.33 -23.26
CA ASP A 133 -11.55 14.74 -23.64
C ASP A 133 -11.34 14.88 -25.17
N ARG A 134 -10.45 14.06 -25.77
CA ARG A 134 -10.32 14.00 -27.24
C ARG A 134 -11.60 13.58 -27.94
N MET A 135 -12.29 12.54 -27.45
CA MET A 135 -13.57 12.12 -28.01
C MET A 135 -14.63 13.22 -27.88
N ARG A 136 -14.65 13.95 -26.77
CA ARG A 136 -15.57 15.08 -26.57
C ARG A 136 -15.28 16.21 -27.57
N THR A 137 -14.01 16.57 -27.76
CA THR A 137 -13.60 17.57 -28.77
C THR A 137 -13.93 17.10 -30.18
N GLY A 138 -13.69 15.83 -30.52
CA GLY A 138 -14.05 15.25 -31.81
C GLY A 138 -15.55 15.27 -32.06
N LYS A 139 -16.37 14.94 -31.05
CA LYS A 139 -17.83 15.04 -31.12
C LYS A 139 -18.30 16.47 -31.34
N GLN A 140 -17.71 17.45 -30.67
CA GLN A 140 -18.02 18.87 -30.89
C GLN A 140 -17.65 19.31 -32.30
N ALA A 141 -16.50 18.88 -32.82
CA ALA A 141 -16.11 19.14 -34.20
C ALA A 141 -17.14 18.57 -35.18
N LEU A 142 -17.55 17.31 -35.02
CA LEU A 142 -18.58 16.67 -35.87
C LEU A 142 -19.96 17.32 -35.75
N GLY A 143 -20.38 17.71 -34.54
CA GLY A 143 -21.63 18.45 -34.32
C GLY A 143 -21.64 19.84 -35.01
N GLY A 144 -20.47 20.50 -35.08
CA GLY A 144 -20.27 21.72 -35.85
C GLY A 144 -20.26 21.51 -37.37
N TYR A 145 -19.92 20.31 -37.85
CA TYR A 145 -20.05 19.94 -39.26
C TYR A 145 -21.51 19.70 -39.67
N HIS A 146 -22.34 19.13 -38.80
CA HIS A 146 -23.77 18.92 -39.08
C HIS A 146 -24.61 20.20 -39.00
N SER A 147 -24.22 21.21 -38.21
CA SER A 147 -24.91 22.50 -38.16
C SER A 147 -24.56 23.45 -39.32
N LYS A 148 -23.45 23.19 -40.05
CA LYS A 148 -23.04 23.98 -41.23
C LYS A 148 -23.50 23.40 -42.58
N GLY A 149 -24.18 22.25 -42.58
CA GLY A 149 -24.75 21.64 -43.79
C GLY A 149 -26.08 22.22 -44.27
N SER A 150 -26.76 23.07 -43.48
CA SER A 150 -28.12 23.56 -43.77
C SER A 150 -28.19 24.96 -44.40
N ALA A 151 -27.05 25.59 -44.70
CA ALA A 151 -27.02 26.98 -45.20
C ALA A 151 -26.38 27.13 -46.61
N ARG A 152 -26.35 26.06 -47.41
CA ARG A 152 -25.79 26.08 -48.77
C ARG A 152 -26.82 25.75 -49.87
N GLY A 153 -28.09 26.03 -49.60
CA GLY A 153 -29.20 25.91 -50.57
C GLY A 153 -29.77 27.24 -51.06
N GLN A 154 -29.20 28.38 -50.66
CA GLN A 154 -29.67 29.72 -51.05
C GLN A 154 -28.48 30.59 -51.41
N ASN A 155 -27.92 30.40 -52.60
CA ASN A 155 -27.36 31.47 -53.41
C ASN A 155 -27.12 30.92 -54.82
N ALA A 156 -28.04 31.30 -55.69
CA ALA A 156 -28.02 31.07 -57.11
C ALA A 156 -26.79 31.72 -57.77
N GLY A 157 -26.39 31.14 -58.91
CA GLY A 157 -25.94 31.93 -60.06
C GLY A 157 -24.50 32.43 -60.06
N ALA A 158 -23.57 31.57 -60.47
CA ALA A 158 -22.44 32.00 -61.31
C ALA A 158 -22.10 30.88 -62.28
N ARG A 159 -22.56 31.03 -63.53
CA ARG A 159 -22.16 30.18 -64.66
C ARG A 159 -20.67 30.39 -64.90
N ILE A 160 -19.89 29.31 -64.96
CA ILE A 160 -18.60 29.31 -65.66
C ILE A 160 -18.74 28.38 -66.85
N ASN A 161 -18.62 29.00 -68.03
CA ASN A 161 -18.65 28.40 -69.33
C ASN A 161 -17.24 27.84 -69.63
N CYS A 162 -17.14 26.55 -69.93
CA CYS A 162 -15.95 25.97 -70.55
C CYS A 162 -16.40 25.33 -71.86
N GLY A 163 -16.12 26.05 -72.95
CA GLY A 163 -16.40 25.62 -74.32
C GLY A 163 -15.55 24.44 -74.77
N ALA A 164 -16.08 23.73 -75.76
CA ALA A 164 -15.32 22.94 -76.72
C ALA A 164 -15.05 23.80 -77.97
#